data_AF-A0A941PQP1-F1
#
_entry.id   AF-A0A941PQP1-F1
#
_cell.length_a   1.000
_cell.length_b   1.000
_cell.length_c   1.000
_cell.angle_alpha   90.00
_cell.angle_beta   90.00
_cell.angle_gamma   90.00
#
_symmetry.space_group_name_H-M   'P 1'
#
loop_
_entity.id
_entity.type
_entity.pdbx_description
1 polymer ?
#
loop_
_entity_poly.entity_id
_entity_poly.type
_entity_poly.pdbx_seq_one_letter_code
_entity_poly.pdbx_strand_id
1 'polypeptide(L)'
;MTESHAIRARAVLTVLAAAVLASACGTVDLGPRYSPPPIRMPESLPAAPAPAPAPPPMGAQSMPVPPAPASTPQPLPPATESAPEANPNLVTLTTLLDGASVIPPARSGAAGRLDALYDSSTRVLRWKASWDGLAGAITGVEFRGPADASQNAPATMIWPSPFGTRYEGRATLSPQQASDLVSGRWYVSVFTSSYPQGELRGQLRVVN
;
A
#
# COMPACT_ATOMS: atom_id res chain seq x y z
N MET A 1 0.74 -23.69 70.78
CA MET A 1 1.84 -24.45 70.15
C MET A 1 1.39 -25.89 70.13
N THR A 2 0.85 -26.33 69.00
CA THR A 2 0.24 -27.66 68.85
C THR A 2 0.87 -28.33 67.65
N GLU A 3 1.33 -29.54 67.88
CA GLU A 3 1.95 -30.46 66.94
C GLU A 3 1.00 -30.91 65.82
N SER A 4 1.59 -31.44 64.74
CA SER A 4 1.38 -32.81 64.24
C SER A 4 1.16 -32.92 62.74
N HIS A 5 1.93 -33.85 62.17
CA HIS A 5 1.61 -34.69 61.01
C HIS A 5 1.69 -34.10 59.58
N ALA A 6 2.18 -34.98 58.70
CA ALA A 6 2.35 -34.84 57.25
C ALA A 6 3.69 -34.16 56.88
N ILE A 7 4.72 -34.81 56.34
CA ILE A 7 4.72 -35.88 55.34
C ILE A 7 5.97 -36.74 55.54
N ARG A 8 5.77 -37.95 56.06
CA ARG A 8 6.62 -39.11 55.70
C ARG A 8 6.21 -39.54 54.31
N ALA A 9 7.11 -39.54 53.33
CA ALA A 9 7.26 -40.65 52.38
C ALA A 9 8.33 -40.37 51.32
N ARG A 10 9.35 -41.24 51.35
CA ARG A 10 10.06 -41.80 50.19
C ARG A 10 11.14 -40.96 49.50
N ALA A 11 12.34 -41.09 50.06
CA ALA A 11 13.54 -41.33 49.25
C ALA A 11 13.39 -42.60 48.40
N VAL A 12 14.06 -42.67 47.23
CA VAL A 12 14.84 -43.80 46.67
C VAL A 12 15.03 -43.67 45.14
N LEU A 13 16.31 -43.76 44.71
CA LEU A 13 16.88 -44.14 43.38
C LEU A 13 16.51 -43.31 42.13
N THR A 14 17.39 -42.54 41.49
CA THR A 14 18.65 -42.84 40.75
C THR A 14 18.61 -43.94 39.67
N VAL A 15 18.91 -43.50 38.44
CA VAL A 15 19.41 -44.21 37.23
C VAL A 15 18.40 -44.98 36.36
N LEU A 16 18.07 -44.45 35.17
CA LEU A 16 18.55 -44.98 33.88
C LEU A 16 18.12 -44.06 32.71
N ALA A 17 19.12 -43.53 32.01
CA ALA A 17 18.96 -42.99 30.67
C ALA A 17 19.08 -44.15 29.66
N ALA A 18 18.10 -44.30 28.77
CA ALA A 18 18.26 -45.05 27.54
C ALA A 18 17.34 -44.45 26.47
N ALA A 19 17.99 -43.86 25.46
CA ALA A 19 17.38 -43.24 24.30
C ALA A 19 16.78 -44.30 23.36
N VAL A 20 15.55 -44.07 22.89
CA VAL A 20 15.05 -44.62 21.63
C VAL A 20 14.28 -43.50 20.91
N LEU A 21 15.01 -42.65 20.19
CA LEU A 21 14.45 -41.78 19.17
C LEU A 21 14.29 -42.63 17.90
N ALA A 22 13.10 -43.22 17.73
CA ALA A 22 12.74 -43.84 16.46
C ALA A 22 12.51 -42.72 15.43
N SER A 23 13.44 -42.59 14.50
CA SER A 23 13.36 -41.71 13.34
C SER A 23 12.08 -41.95 12.54
N ALA A 24 11.13 -41.02 12.63
CA ALA A 24 10.05 -40.89 11.65
C ALA A 24 10.60 -40.17 10.41
N CYS A 25 11.27 -40.90 9.51
CA CYS A 25 11.43 -40.43 8.13
C CYS A 25 10.08 -40.59 7.42
N GLY A 26 9.19 -39.61 7.61
CA GLY A 26 8.04 -39.44 6.74
C GLY A 26 8.54 -38.95 5.38
N THR A 27 8.51 -39.81 4.37
CA THR A 27 8.65 -39.38 2.97
C THR A 27 7.46 -38.48 2.66
N VAL A 28 7.72 -37.18 2.50
CA VAL A 28 6.72 -36.25 1.97
C VAL A 28 6.52 -36.61 0.51
N ASP A 29 5.37 -37.21 0.20
CA ASP A 29 4.89 -37.38 -1.16
C ASP A 29 4.58 -35.99 -1.74
N LEU A 30 5.60 -35.39 -2.35
CA LEU A 30 5.43 -34.22 -3.18
C LEU A 30 4.73 -34.72 -4.43
N GLY A 31 3.40 -34.71 -4.41
CA GLY A 31 2.55 -35.03 -5.56
C GLY A 31 3.03 -34.36 -6.86
N PRO A 32 2.42 -34.70 -8.00
CA PRO A 32 2.96 -34.36 -9.32
C PRO A 32 3.42 -32.89 -9.39
N ARG A 33 4.70 -32.69 -9.74
CA ARG A 33 5.31 -31.36 -9.87
C ARG A 33 4.40 -30.51 -10.73
N TYR A 34 3.84 -29.45 -10.15
CA TYR A 34 3.01 -28.51 -10.86
C TYR A 34 3.78 -27.98 -12.08
N SER A 35 3.29 -28.33 -13.28
CA SER A 35 3.80 -27.82 -14.54
C SER A 35 2.89 -26.68 -14.98
N PRO A 36 3.29 -25.41 -14.80
CA PRO A 36 2.46 -24.30 -15.24
C PRO A 36 2.23 -24.36 -16.75
N PRO A 37 1.05 -23.96 -17.24
CA PRO A 37 0.83 -23.80 -18.67
C PRO A 37 1.77 -22.72 -19.23
N PRO A 38 2.18 -22.82 -20.51
CA PRO A 38 3.01 -21.80 -21.13
C PRO A 38 2.27 -20.45 -21.13
N ILE A 39 2.91 -19.42 -20.58
CA ILE A 39 2.44 -18.03 -20.65
C ILE A 39 2.47 -17.63 -22.12
N ARG A 40 1.30 -17.39 -22.71
CA ARG A 40 1.20 -16.74 -24.02
C ARG A 40 1.60 -15.27 -23.83
N MET A 41 2.85 -14.95 -24.15
CA MET A 41 3.30 -13.56 -24.17
C MET A 41 2.39 -12.77 -25.13
N PRO A 42 1.87 -11.59 -24.75
CA PRO A 42 1.24 -10.71 -25.71
C PRO A 42 2.27 -10.38 -26.78
N GLU A 43 1.88 -10.60 -28.04
CA GLU A 43 2.68 -10.21 -29.19
C GLU A 43 3.06 -8.74 -29.09
N SER A 44 4.33 -8.42 -29.34
CA SER A 44 4.86 -7.06 -29.29
C SER A 44 3.97 -6.16 -30.16
N LEU A 45 3.29 -5.19 -29.56
CA LEU A 45 2.53 -4.20 -30.33
C LEU A 45 3.48 -3.55 -31.34
N PRO A 46 3.10 -3.45 -32.63
CA PRO A 46 3.89 -2.71 -33.60
C PRO A 46 4.02 -1.24 -33.15
N ALA A 47 5.21 -0.68 -33.37
CA ALA A 47 5.49 0.72 -33.07
C ALA A 47 4.45 1.62 -33.77
N ALA A 48 3.85 2.54 -32.99
CA ALA A 48 2.96 3.54 -33.54
C ALA A 48 3.69 4.37 -34.61
N PRO A 49 3.05 4.66 -35.76
CA PRO A 49 3.64 5.53 -36.77
C PRO A 49 3.84 6.94 -36.21
N ALA A 50 4.98 7.56 -36.55
CA ALA A 50 5.34 8.90 -36.13
C ALA A 50 4.26 9.94 -36.55
N PRO A 51 4.04 10.99 -35.75
CA PRO A 51 3.09 12.04 -36.10
C PRO A 51 3.53 12.78 -37.36
N ALA A 52 2.57 13.06 -38.25
CA ALA A 52 2.79 13.79 -39.50
C ALA A 52 3.28 15.24 -39.23
N PRO A 53 4.10 15.83 -40.12
CA PRO A 53 4.58 17.19 -39.95
C PRO A 53 3.45 18.22 -40.15
N ALA A 54 3.44 19.25 -39.30
CA ALA A 54 2.50 20.36 -39.37
C ALA A 54 2.67 21.19 -40.66
N PRO A 55 1.58 21.77 -41.21
CA PRO A 55 1.66 22.64 -42.40
C PRO A 55 2.35 23.98 -42.07
N PRO A 56 2.99 24.64 -43.07
CA PRO A 56 3.72 25.88 -42.85
C PRO A 56 2.77 27.09 -42.66
N PRO A 57 3.20 28.15 -41.94
CA PRO A 57 2.39 29.35 -41.78
C PRO A 57 2.42 30.20 -43.05
N MET A 58 1.25 30.50 -43.61
CA MET A 58 1.11 31.50 -44.68
C MET A 58 0.94 32.89 -44.09
N GLY A 59 1.97 33.71 -44.27
CA GLY A 59 1.94 35.15 -44.62
C GLY A 59 1.06 36.11 -43.81
N ALA A 60 1.72 37.00 -43.07
CA ALA A 60 1.12 38.24 -42.58
C ALA A 60 0.80 39.20 -43.75
N GLN A 61 -0.44 39.67 -43.84
CA GLN A 61 -0.78 40.86 -44.61
C GLN A 61 -1.48 41.87 -43.70
N SER A 62 -0.95 43.10 -43.67
CA SER A 62 -1.46 44.24 -42.93
C SER A 62 -2.51 44.98 -43.78
N MET A 63 -3.73 45.14 -43.28
CA MET A 63 -4.71 46.09 -43.81
C MET A 63 -5.55 46.72 -42.66
N PRO A 64 -6.10 47.93 -42.86
CA PRO A 64 -6.25 48.92 -41.79
C PRO A 64 -7.49 48.75 -40.90
N VAL A 65 -7.37 49.25 -39.66
CA VAL A 65 -8.41 49.27 -38.63
C VAL A 65 -9.62 50.12 -39.05
N PRO A 66 -10.84 49.56 -39.10
CA PRO A 66 -12.08 50.34 -39.10
C PRO A 66 -12.53 50.70 -37.66
N PRO A 67 -13.28 51.79 -37.44
CA PRO A 67 -13.72 52.20 -36.10
C PRO A 67 -14.76 51.22 -35.55
N ALA A 68 -14.70 50.98 -34.24
CA ALA A 68 -15.58 50.05 -33.53
C ALA A 68 -17.07 50.43 -33.66
N PRO A 69 -17.97 49.51 -34.04
CA PRO A 69 -19.38 49.63 -33.75
C PRO A 69 -19.71 49.05 -32.37
N ALA A 70 -20.70 49.68 -31.74
CA ALA A 70 -21.18 49.44 -30.39
C ALA A 70 -21.58 47.99 -30.06
N SER A 71 -21.55 47.69 -28.76
CA SER A 71 -21.92 46.44 -28.10
C SER A 71 -23.16 45.77 -28.68
N THR A 72 -22.98 44.60 -29.29
CA THR A 72 -24.05 43.61 -29.54
C THR A 72 -23.79 42.36 -28.69
N PRO A 73 -24.82 41.67 -28.16
CA PRO A 73 -24.63 40.48 -27.32
C PRO A 73 -23.91 39.37 -28.09
N GLN A 74 -22.80 38.88 -27.54
CA GLN A 74 -22.07 37.76 -28.15
C GLN A 74 -22.94 36.49 -28.15
N PRO A 75 -23.01 35.73 -29.26
CA PRO A 75 -23.52 34.37 -29.27
C PRO A 75 -22.72 33.50 -28.30
N LEU A 76 -23.40 32.59 -27.61
CA LEU A 76 -22.80 31.61 -26.68
C LEU A 76 -21.52 31.00 -27.26
N PRO A 77 -20.39 31.00 -26.52
CA PRO A 77 -19.19 30.32 -26.98
C PRO A 77 -19.48 28.82 -27.13
N PRO A 78 -18.89 28.12 -28.13
CA PRO A 78 -18.90 26.66 -28.15
C PRO A 78 -18.24 26.18 -26.86
N ALA A 79 -18.88 25.19 -26.22
CA ALA A 79 -18.51 24.64 -24.93
C ALA A 79 -16.99 24.55 -24.76
N THR A 80 -16.48 25.31 -23.78
CA THR A 80 -15.16 25.17 -23.18
C THR A 80 -14.83 23.69 -23.08
N GLU A 81 -13.78 23.26 -23.77
CA GLU A 81 -13.13 21.98 -23.48
C GLU A 81 -12.91 21.91 -21.98
N SER A 82 -13.66 21.02 -21.33
CA SER A 82 -13.61 20.80 -19.90
C SER A 82 -12.19 20.34 -19.56
N ALA A 83 -11.34 21.28 -19.13
CA ALA A 83 -10.26 20.93 -18.22
C ALA A 83 -10.90 20.06 -17.14
N PRO A 84 -10.35 18.87 -16.82
CA PRO A 84 -10.94 18.03 -15.78
C PRO A 84 -11.01 18.89 -14.53
N GLU A 85 -12.23 19.23 -14.10
CA GLU A 85 -12.45 20.02 -12.90
C GLU A 85 -11.68 19.30 -11.78
N ALA A 86 -10.68 19.99 -11.23
CA ALA A 86 -10.02 19.53 -10.02
C ALA A 86 -11.14 19.34 -8.99
N ASN A 87 -11.50 18.08 -8.74
CA ASN A 87 -12.64 17.78 -7.91
C ASN A 87 -12.24 18.20 -6.48
N PRO A 88 -12.79 19.29 -5.91
CA PRO A 88 -12.25 19.94 -4.71
C PRO A 88 -12.34 19.05 -3.47
N ASN A 89 -13.05 17.93 -3.59
CA ASN A 89 -13.24 16.94 -2.54
C ASN A 89 -12.20 15.81 -2.60
N LEU A 90 -11.35 15.75 -3.61
CA LEU A 90 -10.33 14.71 -3.74
C LEU A 90 -9.00 15.15 -3.14
N VAL A 91 -8.51 14.36 -2.19
CA VAL A 91 -7.20 14.51 -1.56
C VAL A 91 -6.33 13.34 -1.99
N THR A 92 -5.18 13.63 -2.60
CA THR A 92 -4.19 12.60 -2.94
C THR A 92 -3.22 12.42 -1.78
N LEU A 93 -2.93 11.18 -1.42
CA LEU A 93 -1.94 10.84 -0.40
C LEU A 93 -0.91 9.87 -0.98
N THR A 94 0.32 9.95 -0.49
CA THR A 94 1.38 9.01 -0.88
C THR A 94 2.27 8.68 0.31
N THR A 95 2.93 7.53 0.25
CA THR A 95 4.05 7.22 1.14
C THR A 95 5.03 6.26 0.49
N LEU A 96 6.29 6.36 0.90
CA LEU A 96 7.32 5.35 0.66
C LEU A 96 7.46 4.55 1.95
N LEU A 97 7.58 3.24 1.81
CA LEU A 97 7.77 2.34 2.94
C LEU A 97 9.18 1.77 2.89
N ASP A 98 9.83 1.74 4.04
CA ASP A 98 11.19 1.22 4.20
C ASP A 98 11.37 0.61 5.59
N GLY A 99 12.42 -0.20 5.75
CA GLY A 99 12.74 -0.83 7.04
C GLY A 99 13.30 0.14 8.08
N ALA A 100 13.95 1.23 7.67
CA ALA A 100 14.52 2.21 8.58
C ALA A 100 13.45 3.05 9.29
N SER A 101 12.30 3.24 8.64
CA SER A 101 11.11 3.89 9.18
C SER A 101 10.36 3.05 10.22
N VAL A 102 10.65 1.74 10.35
CA VAL A 102 10.05 0.88 11.40
C VAL A 102 10.61 1.29 12.77
N ILE A 103 9.82 1.11 13.84
CA ILE A 103 10.24 1.48 15.20
C ILE A 103 10.13 0.27 16.14
N PRO A 104 11.26 -0.32 16.57
CA PRO A 104 12.64 -0.03 16.17
C PRO A 104 12.96 -0.37 14.70
N PRO A 105 14.01 0.21 14.08
CA PRO A 105 14.34 -0.02 12.68
C PRO A 105 14.56 -1.50 12.33
N ALA A 106 13.90 -1.96 11.28
CA ALA A 106 14.07 -3.29 10.71
C ALA A 106 15.27 -3.29 9.74
N ARG A 107 16.13 -4.31 9.82
CA ARG A 107 17.27 -4.48 8.90
C ARG A 107 16.86 -5.09 7.56
N SER A 108 15.77 -4.60 6.97
CA SER A 108 15.31 -5.03 5.65
C SER A 108 15.80 -4.07 4.57
N GLY A 109 16.25 -4.63 3.45
CA GLY A 109 16.52 -3.89 2.21
C GLY A 109 15.28 -3.75 1.31
N ALA A 110 14.13 -4.24 1.78
CA ALA A 110 12.87 -4.12 1.07
C ALA A 110 12.41 -2.66 0.98
N ALA A 111 11.62 -2.37 -0.05
CA ALA A 111 11.02 -1.07 -0.24
C ALA A 111 9.55 -1.22 -0.67
N GLY A 112 8.75 -0.23 -0.34
CA GLY A 112 7.36 -0.17 -0.74
C GLY A 112 6.91 1.23 -1.10
N ARG A 113 5.75 1.30 -1.75
CA ARG A 113 5.06 2.54 -2.06
C ARG A 113 3.57 2.33 -1.90
N LEU A 114 2.89 3.35 -1.39
CA LEU A 114 1.44 3.43 -1.40
C LEU A 114 1.02 4.79 -1.94
N ASP A 115 0.09 4.77 -2.90
CA ASP A 115 -0.60 5.95 -3.39
C ASP A 115 -2.10 5.78 -3.12
N ALA A 116 -2.73 6.83 -2.60
CA ALA A 116 -4.12 6.80 -2.20
C ALA A 116 -4.86 8.06 -2.66
N LEU A 117 -6.16 7.88 -2.87
CA LEU A 117 -7.10 8.92 -3.21
C LEU A 117 -8.24 8.87 -2.20
N TYR A 118 -8.40 9.96 -1.47
CA TYR A 118 -9.45 10.15 -0.48
C TYR A 118 -10.48 11.14 -1.00
N ASP A 119 -11.76 10.76 -0.95
CA ASP A 119 -12.88 11.63 -1.27
C ASP A 119 -13.51 12.14 0.03
N SER A 120 -13.42 13.44 0.31
CA SER A 120 -13.95 14.06 1.51
C SER A 120 -15.48 14.13 1.55
N SER A 121 -16.14 14.07 0.40
CA SER A 121 -17.61 14.10 0.29
C SER A 121 -18.22 12.74 0.66
N THR A 122 -17.62 11.65 0.19
CA THR A 122 -18.10 10.28 0.44
C THR A 122 -17.36 9.58 1.59
N ARG A 123 -16.24 10.17 2.06
CA ARG A 123 -15.26 9.59 2.99
C ARG A 123 -14.65 8.28 2.50
N VAL A 124 -14.67 8.03 1.20
CA VAL A 124 -14.09 6.82 0.62
C VAL A 124 -12.60 7.04 0.38
N LEU A 125 -11.79 6.20 1.02
CA LEU A 125 -10.37 6.06 0.72
C LEU A 125 -10.19 4.91 -0.28
N ARG A 126 -9.44 5.15 -1.34
CA ARG A 126 -8.98 4.13 -2.30
C ARG A 126 -7.46 4.16 -2.33
N TRP A 127 -6.82 3.01 -2.36
CA TRP A 127 -5.36 2.97 -2.37
C TRP A 127 -4.84 1.86 -3.26
N LYS A 128 -3.62 2.07 -3.74
CA LYS A 128 -2.77 1.08 -4.39
C LYS A 128 -1.44 1.03 -3.66
N ALA A 129 -0.95 -0.16 -3.40
CA ALA A 129 0.34 -0.38 -2.80
C ALA A 129 1.15 -1.40 -3.61
N SER A 130 2.45 -1.27 -3.52
CA SER A 130 3.42 -2.18 -4.13
C SER A 130 4.67 -2.24 -3.29
N TRP A 131 5.37 -3.37 -3.33
CA TRP A 131 6.58 -3.60 -2.57
C TRP A 131 7.50 -4.56 -3.31
N ASP A 132 8.78 -4.46 -3.00
CA ASP A 132 9.86 -5.23 -3.62
C ASP A 132 10.90 -5.63 -2.56
N GLY A 133 11.59 -6.75 -2.80
CA GLY A 133 12.70 -7.19 -1.95
C GLY A 133 12.32 -7.69 -0.55
N LEU A 134 11.03 -8.00 -0.30
CA LEU A 134 10.58 -8.53 1.00
C LEU A 134 11.30 -9.82 1.36
N ALA A 135 11.70 -9.94 2.64
CA ALA A 135 12.46 -11.09 3.13
C ALA A 135 11.61 -12.32 3.46
N GLY A 136 10.30 -12.28 3.20
CA GLY A 136 9.37 -13.36 3.51
C GLY A 136 7.97 -13.14 2.97
N ALA A 137 7.10 -14.12 3.16
CA ALA A 137 5.69 -13.99 2.80
C ALA A 137 5.00 -12.97 3.70
N ILE A 138 4.13 -12.15 3.12
CA ILE A 138 3.35 -11.15 3.86
C ILE A 138 2.34 -11.86 4.76
N THR A 139 2.42 -11.57 6.05
CA THR A 139 1.51 -12.10 7.08
C THR A 139 0.42 -11.09 7.47
N GLY A 140 0.64 -9.80 7.21
CA GLY A 140 -0.36 -8.77 7.45
C GLY A 140 0.05 -7.42 6.87
N VAL A 141 -0.95 -6.59 6.55
CA VAL A 141 -0.77 -5.18 6.20
C VAL A 141 -1.83 -4.37 6.91
N GLU A 142 -1.42 -3.26 7.52
CA GLU A 142 -2.30 -2.47 8.38
C GLU A 142 -2.08 -0.97 8.14
N PHE A 143 -3.17 -0.21 8.12
CA PHE A 143 -3.13 1.21 8.46
C PHE A 143 -3.16 1.36 9.98
N ARG A 144 -2.26 2.18 10.50
CA ARG A 144 -2.11 2.47 11.93
C ARG A 144 -2.17 3.96 12.17
N GLY A 145 -2.75 4.34 13.31
CA GLY A 145 -2.93 5.73 13.68
C GLY A 145 -3.92 5.91 14.84
N PRO A 146 -4.03 7.13 15.36
CA PRO A 146 -3.22 8.30 15.01
C PRO A 146 -1.82 8.26 15.65
N ALA A 147 -0.78 8.59 14.88
CA ALA A 147 0.59 8.74 15.36
C ALA A 147 1.44 9.62 14.44
N ASP A 148 2.40 10.31 15.04
CA ASP A 148 3.49 10.97 14.32
C ASP A 148 4.51 9.95 13.80
N ALA A 149 5.39 10.40 12.90
CA ALA A 149 6.39 9.56 12.25
C ALA A 149 7.35 8.82 13.22
N SER A 150 7.49 9.31 14.46
CA SER A 150 8.37 8.74 15.50
C SER A 150 7.65 7.85 16.52
N GLN A 151 6.35 7.60 16.36
CA GLN A 151 5.53 6.87 17.32
C GLN A 151 4.86 5.64 16.72
N ASN A 152 4.61 4.63 17.55
CA ASN A 152 3.75 3.50 17.18
C ASN A 152 2.30 3.76 17.66
N ALA A 153 1.35 3.13 16.98
CA ALA A 153 -0.08 3.28 17.20
C ALA A 153 -0.80 1.95 16.93
N PRO A 154 -2.02 1.78 17.48
CA PRO A 154 -2.86 0.64 17.16
C PRO A 154 -3.26 0.62 15.67
N ALA A 155 -3.68 -0.55 15.21
CA ALA A 155 -4.27 -0.72 13.89
C ALA A 155 -5.62 0.03 13.83
N THR A 156 -5.73 0.93 12.86
CA THR A 156 -6.99 1.58 12.51
C THR A 156 -7.75 0.76 11.47
N MET A 157 -7.02 0.03 10.63
CA MET A 157 -7.60 -0.84 9.60
C MET A 157 -6.63 -1.95 9.23
N ILE A 158 -7.11 -3.18 9.27
CA ILE A 158 -6.38 -4.38 8.83
C ILE A 158 -6.82 -4.69 7.39
N TRP A 159 -5.87 -4.93 6.50
CA TRP A 159 -6.17 -5.22 5.11
C TRP A 159 -6.52 -6.71 4.94
N PRO A 160 -7.58 -7.04 4.19
CA PRO A 160 -7.92 -8.43 3.90
C PRO A 160 -6.87 -9.08 2.98
N SER A 161 -6.58 -10.35 3.24
CA SER A 161 -5.78 -11.22 2.40
C SER A 161 -6.58 -11.70 1.16
N PRO A 162 -5.94 -12.24 0.11
CA PRO A 162 -4.50 -12.52 -0.07
C PRO A 162 -3.65 -11.29 -0.41
N PHE A 163 -2.35 -11.37 -0.14
CA PHE A 163 -1.37 -10.33 -0.48
C PHE A 163 -0.47 -10.78 -1.64
N GLY A 164 -0.38 -9.97 -2.69
CA GLY A 164 0.56 -10.14 -3.80
C GLY A 164 1.73 -9.15 -3.73
N THR A 165 2.46 -8.98 -4.82
CA THR A 165 3.48 -7.89 -4.97
C THR A 165 2.85 -6.51 -5.15
N ARG A 166 1.56 -6.47 -5.48
CA ARG A 166 0.70 -5.29 -5.57
C ARG A 166 -0.59 -5.56 -4.81
N TYR A 167 -1.17 -4.50 -4.26
CA TYR A 167 -2.43 -4.56 -3.52
C TYR A 167 -3.27 -3.34 -3.83
N GLU A 168 -4.57 -3.52 -4.00
CA GLU A 168 -5.53 -2.44 -4.15
C GLU A 168 -6.63 -2.61 -3.12
N GLY A 169 -7.04 -1.50 -2.51
CA GLY A 169 -8.08 -1.52 -1.48
C GLY A 169 -8.96 -0.28 -1.53
N ARG A 170 -10.10 -0.40 -0.84
CA ARG A 170 -11.02 0.69 -0.60
C ARG A 170 -11.70 0.52 0.75
N ALA A 171 -11.98 1.63 1.41
CA ALA A 171 -12.72 1.65 2.67
C ALA A 171 -13.44 2.98 2.84
N THR A 172 -14.59 2.95 3.49
CA THR A 172 -15.29 4.15 3.94
C THR A 172 -14.81 4.48 5.34
N LEU A 173 -14.30 5.69 5.53
CA LEU A 173 -13.75 6.14 6.81
C LEU A 173 -14.84 6.76 7.70
N SER A 174 -14.67 6.60 9.01
CA SER A 174 -15.39 7.42 9.98
C SER A 174 -14.91 8.89 9.90
N PRO A 175 -15.69 9.86 10.38
CA PRO A 175 -15.27 11.26 10.39
C PRO A 175 -13.94 11.49 11.13
N GLN A 176 -13.72 10.79 12.24
CA GLN A 176 -12.47 10.87 13.00
C GLN A 176 -11.30 10.29 12.21
N GLN A 177 -11.48 9.11 11.60
CA GLN A 177 -10.45 8.47 10.77
C GLN A 177 -10.05 9.35 9.59
N ALA A 178 -11.03 9.97 8.94
CA ALA A 178 -10.80 10.93 7.87
C ALA A 178 -9.94 12.12 8.32
N SER A 179 -10.29 12.73 9.46
CA SER A 179 -9.53 13.85 10.03
C SER A 179 -8.09 13.45 10.35
N ASP A 180 -7.88 12.29 10.97
CA ASP A 180 -6.55 11.80 11.31
C ASP A 180 -5.71 11.45 10.07
N LEU A 181 -6.36 10.91 9.03
CA LEU A 181 -5.70 10.60 7.75
C LEU A 181 -5.18 11.86 7.05
N VAL A 182 -6.05 12.86 6.85
CA VAL A 182 -5.67 14.10 6.14
C VAL A 182 -4.71 14.96 6.96
N SER A 183 -4.68 14.79 8.29
CA SER A 183 -3.68 15.38 9.17
C SER A 183 -2.31 14.68 9.11
N GLY A 184 -2.17 13.65 8.27
CA GLY A 184 -0.91 12.91 8.12
C GLY A 184 -0.54 12.09 9.35
N ARG A 185 -1.53 11.68 10.17
CA ARG A 185 -1.32 10.92 11.42
C ARG A 185 -1.46 9.41 11.21
N TRP A 186 -1.50 8.97 9.96
CA TRP A 186 -1.60 7.55 9.60
C TRP A 186 -0.30 7.07 8.97
N TYR A 187 0.05 5.83 9.23
CA TYR A 187 1.10 5.13 8.53
C TYR A 187 0.65 3.73 8.15
N VAL A 188 1.35 3.12 7.20
CA VAL A 188 1.17 1.72 6.83
C VAL A 188 2.30 0.91 7.44
N SER A 189 1.96 -0.27 7.96
CA SER A 189 2.93 -1.29 8.32
C SER A 189 2.68 -2.57 7.53
N VAL A 190 3.77 -3.15 7.01
CA VAL A 190 3.78 -4.46 6.35
C VAL A 190 4.52 -5.43 7.26
N PHE A 191 3.90 -6.57 7.54
CA PHE A 191 4.45 -7.65 8.34
C PHE A 191 4.74 -8.85 7.45
N THR A 192 5.86 -9.51 7.67
CA THR A 192 6.22 -10.74 6.97
C THR A 192 6.62 -11.83 7.94
N SER A 193 6.74 -13.06 7.44
CA SER A 193 7.20 -14.20 8.23
C SER A 193 8.59 -13.97 8.85
N SER A 194 9.45 -13.20 8.18
CA SER A 194 10.82 -12.91 8.62
C SER A 194 10.89 -11.68 9.54
N TYR A 195 9.91 -10.78 9.46
CA TYR A 195 9.79 -9.59 10.31
C TYR A 195 8.40 -9.48 10.94
N PRO A 196 8.12 -10.29 11.97
CA PRO A 196 6.79 -10.32 12.61
C PRO A 196 6.43 -9.05 13.38
N GLN A 197 7.41 -8.19 13.69
CA GLN A 197 7.20 -6.89 14.33
C GLN A 197 7.05 -5.73 13.32
N GLY A 198 7.12 -6.04 12.03
CA GLY A 198 7.05 -5.08 10.94
C GLY A 198 8.33 -5.12 10.10
N GLU A 199 8.18 -5.35 8.79
CA GLU A 199 9.27 -5.27 7.81
C GLU A 199 9.41 -3.86 7.25
N LEU A 200 8.27 -3.25 6.89
CA LEU A 200 8.21 -1.94 6.27
C LEU A 200 7.24 -1.03 7.01
N ARG A 201 7.59 0.25 7.11
CA ARG A 201 6.71 1.31 7.59
C ARG A 201 6.79 2.54 6.68
N GLY A 202 5.67 3.22 6.46
CA GLY A 202 5.65 4.50 5.75
C GLY A 202 4.52 5.42 6.24
N GLN A 203 4.87 6.66 6.59
CA GLN A 203 3.91 7.69 7.02
C GLN A 203 3.16 8.28 5.82
N LEU A 204 1.83 8.31 5.85
CA LEU A 204 1.02 8.93 4.82
C LEU A 204 1.12 10.45 4.91
N ARG A 205 1.28 11.08 3.75
CA ARG A 205 1.26 12.54 3.60
C ARG A 205 0.38 12.92 2.42
N VAL A 206 -0.29 14.07 2.54
CA VAL A 206 -1.04 14.68 1.45
C VAL A 206 -0.05 15.17 0.39
N VAL A 207 -0.40 14.98 -0.87
CA VAL A 207 0.30 15.51 -2.04
C VAL A 207 -0.53 16.66 -2.58
N ASN A 208 0.08 17.84 -2.65
CA ASN A 208 -0.51 19.07 -3.18
C ASN A 208 -0.02 19.34 -4.60
#